data_AF-A0AA42ZXK0-F1
#
_entry.id   AF-A0AA42ZXK0-F1
#
_cell.length_a   1.000
_cell.length_b   1.000
_cell.length_c   1.000
_cell.angle_alpha   90.00
_cell.angle_beta   90.00
_cell.angle_gamma   90.00
#
_symmetry.space_group_name_H-M   'P 1'
#
loop_
_entity.id
_entity.type
_entity.pdbx_description
1 polymer ?
#
loop_
_entity_poly.entity_id
_entity_poly.type
_entity_poly.pdbx_seq_one_letter_code
_entity_poly.pdbx_strand_id
1 'polypeptide(L)'
;MVVALIVVTTVIVFLVVDILLRVSLKRMRESRTRKEREQALDIGLKLDVSEEAPSLKRVELEQPEARILAVDDEEIILDSFRKILVLAGYSIDTVETGPEVLGLIRRNDYDFVFTDLKMPGMDGVEVTKAVKHLRPDIDVIVITGYASIETAVETVKFGAADYVEKPFTEDELLEFVKTALIRRQDRLEKQMRHNIRLIRPGTRESTSRYALNVPAGVFVSPQHAWAQIEMNGTVRVGLDDLIRKLFEKVDHVDLPETGQKIEKGNPLFTLRYGSWLLKVPSPFSGTVTSVNTEHADHPEWLSIKPFELSWMCGIEPSNLAGELPGLKIGRDSIDWYQSEIDRFNRLSSEYAQDGTRPGPEQPEQAGNADELKVLVDFAKPVLQPERSD
;
A
#
# COMPACT_ATOMS: atom_id res chain seq x y z
N MET A 1 21.23 -1.95 -46.41
CA MET A 1 20.99 -0.56 -45.96
C MET A 1 19.51 -0.17 -46.04
N VAL A 2 18.82 -0.37 -47.17
CA VAL A 2 17.39 -0.02 -47.34
C VAL A 2 16.46 -0.79 -46.39
N VAL A 3 16.65 -2.10 -46.24
CA VAL A 3 15.82 -2.94 -45.35
C VAL A 3 15.92 -2.50 -43.89
N ALA A 4 17.13 -2.21 -43.42
CA ALA A 4 17.35 -1.72 -42.05
C ALA A 4 16.67 -0.36 -41.80
N LEU A 5 16.69 0.54 -42.80
CA LEU A 5 16.00 1.83 -42.71
C LEU A 5 14.48 1.67 -42.65
N ILE A 6 13.91 0.74 -43.43
CA ILE A 6 12.48 0.43 -43.41
C ILE A 6 12.07 -0.18 -42.06
N VAL A 7 12.87 -1.08 -41.49
CA VAL A 7 12.58 -1.68 -40.18
C VAL A 7 12.63 -0.61 -39.09
N VAL A 8 13.68 0.22 -39.06
CA VAL A 8 13.82 1.29 -38.06
C VAL A 8 12.67 2.30 -38.16
N THR A 9 12.32 2.74 -39.37
CA THR A 9 11.20 3.67 -39.57
C THR A 9 9.86 3.06 -39.17
N THR A 10 9.63 1.78 -39.46
CA THR A 10 8.39 1.08 -39.05
C THR A 10 8.30 0.96 -37.53
N VAL A 11 9.39 0.65 -36.84
CA VAL A 11 9.44 0.59 -35.37
C VAL A 11 9.18 1.96 -34.75
N ILE A 12 9.78 3.03 -35.29
CA ILE A 12 9.55 4.40 -34.81
C ILE A 12 8.08 4.79 -34.99
N VAL A 13 7.49 4.53 -36.16
CA VAL A 13 6.07 4.80 -36.41
C VAL A 13 5.18 4.04 -35.43
N PHE A 14 5.47 2.76 -35.18
CA PHE A 14 4.72 1.95 -34.23
C PHE A 14 4.78 2.52 -32.80
N LEU A 15 5.98 2.91 -32.34
CA LEU A 15 6.15 3.53 -31.02
C LEU A 15 5.40 4.85 -30.90
N VAL A 16 5.44 5.70 -31.93
CA VAL A 16 4.72 6.97 -31.94
C VAL A 16 3.21 6.75 -31.91
N VAL A 17 2.69 5.79 -32.67
CA VAL A 17 1.27 5.44 -32.68
C VAL A 17 0.83 4.86 -31.34
N ASP A 18 1.62 3.98 -30.72
CA ASP A 18 1.32 3.43 -29.38
C ASP A 18 1.28 4.53 -28.31
N ILE A 19 2.26 5.45 -28.32
CA ILE A 19 2.28 6.60 -27.41
C ILE A 19 1.07 7.50 -27.63
N LEU A 20 0.73 7.83 -28.88
CA LEU A 20 -0.44 8.65 -29.20
C LEU A 20 -1.75 7.96 -28.78
N LEU A 21 -1.86 6.65 -28.99
CA LEU A 21 -3.01 5.86 -28.54
C LEU A 21 -3.14 5.90 -27.00
N ARG A 22 -2.05 5.67 -26.26
CA ARG A 22 -2.08 5.74 -24.79
C ARG A 22 -2.48 7.13 -24.28
N VAL A 23 -1.90 8.18 -24.85
CA VAL A 23 -2.22 9.57 -24.46
C VAL A 23 -3.68 9.90 -24.79
N SER A 24 -4.18 9.50 -25.95
CA SER A 24 -5.56 9.75 -26.37
C SER A 24 -6.56 8.98 -25.51
N LEU A 25 -6.29 7.70 -25.24
CA LEU A 25 -7.12 6.86 -24.35
C LEU A 25 -7.16 7.42 -22.93
N LYS A 26 -6.03 7.93 -22.41
CA LYS A 26 -5.96 8.58 -21.09
C LYS A 26 -6.86 9.83 -21.05
N ARG A 27 -6.72 10.73 -22.04
CA ARG A 27 -7.54 11.95 -22.14
C ARG A 27 -9.03 11.65 -22.28
N MET A 28 -9.41 10.63 -23.06
CA MET A 28 -10.81 10.23 -23.22
C MET A 28 -11.41 9.71 -21.91
N ARG A 29 -10.66 8.90 -21.14
CA ARG A 29 -11.09 8.43 -19.82
C ARG A 29 -11.27 9.59 -18.84
N GLU A 30 -10.28 10.47 -18.75
CA GLU A 30 -10.34 11.67 -17.88
C GLU A 30 -11.55 12.55 -18.21
N SER A 31 -11.81 12.81 -19.50
CA SER A 31 -12.98 13.59 -19.92
C SER A 31 -14.31 12.92 -19.57
N ARG A 32 -14.39 11.59 -19.68
CA ARG A 32 -15.59 10.83 -19.31
C ARG A 32 -15.82 10.87 -17.80
N THR A 33 -14.79 10.56 -17.01
CA THR A 33 -14.84 10.60 -15.55
C THR A 33 -15.20 11.99 -15.03
N ARG A 34 -14.66 13.05 -15.64
CA ARG A 34 -15.04 14.42 -15.29
C ARG A 34 -16.52 14.70 -15.53
N LYS A 35 -17.07 14.27 -16.67
CA LYS A 35 -18.51 14.42 -16.97
C LYS A 35 -19.39 13.64 -15.99
N GLU A 36 -18.98 12.43 -15.62
CA GLU A 36 -19.68 11.61 -14.63
C GLU A 36 -19.70 12.31 -13.26
N ARG A 37 -18.57 12.93 -12.85
CA ARG A 37 -18.47 13.73 -11.62
C ARG A 37 -19.31 15.02 -11.67
N GLU A 38 -19.31 15.74 -12.80
CA GLU A 38 -20.17 16.90 -13.02
C GLU A 38 -21.65 16.54 -12.92
N GLN A 39 -22.05 15.39 -13.47
CA GLN A 39 -23.41 14.87 -13.34
C GLN A 39 -23.75 14.51 -11.90
N ALA A 40 -22.82 13.84 -11.18
CA ALA A 40 -23.01 13.52 -9.77
C ALA A 40 -23.18 14.79 -8.92
N LEU A 41 -22.42 15.85 -9.20
CA LEU A 41 -22.56 17.15 -8.55
C LEU A 41 -23.95 17.76 -8.80
N ASP A 42 -24.42 17.79 -10.05
CA ASP A 42 -25.75 18.34 -10.39
C ASP A 42 -26.90 17.53 -9.78
N ILE A 43 -26.77 16.20 -9.71
CA ILE A 43 -27.77 15.33 -9.09
C ILE A 43 -27.74 15.50 -7.56
N GLY A 44 -26.56 15.48 -6.95
CA GLY A 44 -26.34 15.64 -5.51
C GLY A 44 -26.97 16.91 -4.96
N LEU A 45 -26.82 18.03 -5.68
CA LEU A 45 -27.40 19.33 -5.29
C LEU A 45 -28.93 19.39 -5.38
N LYS A 46 -29.58 18.44 -6.06
CA LYS A 46 -31.04 18.36 -6.20
C LYS A 46 -31.69 17.37 -5.23
N LEU A 47 -30.89 16.55 -4.56
CA LEU A 47 -31.37 15.59 -3.57
C LEU A 47 -31.80 16.33 -2.30
N ASP A 48 -33.05 16.09 -1.88
CA ASP A 48 -33.53 16.57 -0.59
C ASP A 48 -33.09 15.58 0.51
N VAL A 49 -32.16 16.04 1.33
CA VAL A 49 -31.61 15.29 2.47
C VAL A 49 -31.81 16.06 3.79
N SER A 50 -32.77 17.00 3.80
CA SER A 50 -33.07 17.86 4.95
C SER A 50 -33.54 17.10 6.19
N GLU A 51 -34.05 15.87 6.04
CA GLU A 51 -34.40 14.97 7.15
C GLU A 51 -33.17 14.50 7.95
N GLU A 52 -31.99 14.45 7.34
CA GLU A 52 -30.74 14.10 8.03
C GLU A 52 -30.16 15.30 8.78
N ALA A 53 -30.07 16.45 8.10
CA ALA A 53 -29.65 17.73 8.65
C ALA A 53 -30.19 18.89 7.80
N PRO A 54 -30.70 19.98 8.41
CA PRO A 54 -31.34 21.09 7.70
C PRO A 54 -30.55 21.71 6.55
N SER A 55 -29.24 21.91 6.69
CA SER A 55 -28.38 22.55 5.70
C SER A 55 -27.59 21.56 4.83
N LEU A 56 -27.81 20.26 5.00
CA LEU A 56 -27.01 19.23 4.35
C LEU A 56 -27.15 19.30 2.83
N LYS A 57 -26.00 19.34 2.16
CA LYS A 57 -25.86 18.99 0.74
C LYS A 57 -24.87 17.85 0.60
N ARG A 58 -25.28 16.81 -0.14
CA ARG A 58 -24.50 15.57 -0.33
C ARG A 58 -24.20 15.35 -1.80
N VAL A 59 -22.95 15.01 -2.09
CA VAL A 59 -22.53 14.51 -3.39
C VAL A 59 -21.74 13.22 -3.17
N GLU A 60 -22.34 12.10 -3.56
CA GLU A 60 -21.72 10.77 -3.44
C GLU A 60 -21.25 10.27 -4.81
N LEU A 61 -19.98 9.86 -4.88
CA LEU A 61 -19.39 9.20 -6.03
C LEU A 61 -19.35 7.67 -5.82
N GLU A 62 -19.39 6.89 -6.90
CA GLU A 62 -19.34 5.42 -6.81
C GLU A 62 -17.98 4.89 -6.31
N GLN A 63 -16.88 5.56 -6.66
CA GLN A 63 -15.51 5.18 -6.28
C GLN A 63 -14.72 6.42 -5.83
N PRO A 64 -15.00 6.97 -4.64
CA PRO A 64 -14.31 8.15 -4.15
C PRO A 64 -12.93 7.79 -3.60
N GLU A 65 -11.98 8.71 -3.71
CA GLU A 65 -10.66 8.58 -3.07
C GLU A 65 -10.74 8.71 -1.54
N ALA A 66 -11.68 9.52 -1.05
CA ALA A 66 -12.03 9.67 0.37
C ALA A 66 -13.44 10.26 0.52
N ARG A 67 -14.03 10.09 1.71
CA ARG A 67 -15.29 10.74 2.11
C ARG A 67 -15.01 11.93 3.02
N ILE A 68 -15.49 13.10 2.62
CA ILE A 68 -15.21 14.38 3.28
C ILE A 68 -16.49 14.99 3.84
N LEU A 69 -16.44 15.52 5.06
CA LEU A 69 -17.48 16.38 5.62
C LEU A 69 -16.90 17.78 5.81
N ALA A 70 -17.51 18.82 5.24
CA ALA A 70 -17.09 20.20 5.43
C ALA A 70 -18.17 21.01 6.16
N VAL A 71 -17.76 21.87 7.10
CA VAL A 71 -18.65 22.79 7.81
C VAL A 71 -18.11 24.22 7.77
N ASP A 72 -18.99 25.13 7.40
CA ASP A 72 -18.71 26.56 7.22
C ASP A 72 -20.04 27.33 7.23
N ASP A 73 -20.14 28.45 7.92
CA ASP A 73 -21.36 29.28 7.92
C ASP A 73 -21.53 30.10 6.62
N GLU A 74 -20.52 30.10 5.75
CA GLU A 74 -20.57 30.74 4.43
C GLU A 74 -20.83 29.72 3.31
N GLU A 75 -22.07 29.65 2.82
CA GLU A 75 -22.49 28.73 1.75
C GLU A 75 -21.66 28.87 0.45
N ILE A 76 -21.12 30.05 0.17
CA ILE A 76 -20.24 30.29 -1.00
C ILE A 76 -18.93 29.48 -0.88
N ILE A 77 -18.41 29.33 0.33
CA ILE A 77 -17.23 28.51 0.60
C ILE A 77 -17.59 27.05 0.40
N LEU A 78 -18.71 26.57 0.95
CA LEU A 78 -19.16 25.20 0.79
C LEU A 78 -19.42 24.83 -0.69
N ASP A 79 -20.00 25.73 -1.49
CA ASP A 79 -20.17 25.55 -2.94
C ASP A 79 -18.83 25.34 -3.65
N SER A 80 -17.82 26.11 -3.26
CA SER A 80 -16.46 26.00 -3.81
C SER A 80 -15.82 24.65 -3.44
N PHE A 81 -15.97 24.22 -2.17
CA PHE A 81 -15.52 22.89 -1.72
C PHE A 81 -16.17 21.77 -2.52
N ARG A 82 -17.49 21.79 -2.68
CA ARG A 82 -18.23 20.78 -3.43
C ARG A 82 -17.72 20.70 -4.86
N LYS A 83 -17.59 21.83 -5.53
CA LYS A 83 -17.14 21.88 -6.93
C LYS A 83 -15.72 21.34 -7.10
N ILE A 84 -14.79 21.79 -6.27
CA ILE A 84 -13.36 21.42 -6.39
C ILE A 84 -13.18 19.93 -6.06
N LEU A 85 -13.69 19.47 -4.92
CA LEU A 85 -13.41 18.13 -4.40
C LEU A 85 -14.15 17.04 -5.18
N VAL A 86 -15.39 17.29 -5.62
CA VAL A 86 -16.12 16.32 -6.44
C VAL A 86 -15.45 16.13 -7.80
N LEU A 87 -15.03 17.22 -8.44
CA LEU A 87 -14.30 17.13 -9.72
C LEU A 87 -12.96 16.42 -9.57
N ALA A 88 -12.30 16.55 -8.42
CA ALA A 88 -11.08 15.82 -8.11
C ALA A 88 -11.29 14.34 -7.79
N GLY A 89 -12.49 13.94 -7.34
CA GLY A 89 -12.85 12.53 -7.14
C GLY A 89 -13.18 12.14 -5.70
N TYR A 90 -13.53 13.12 -4.86
CA TYR A 90 -13.94 12.89 -3.48
C TYR A 90 -15.46 12.95 -3.36
N SER A 91 -16.02 12.12 -2.48
CA SER A 91 -17.40 12.31 -2.02
C SER A 91 -17.41 13.36 -0.93
N ILE A 92 -18.42 14.23 -0.92
CA ILE A 92 -18.49 15.32 0.04
C ILE A 92 -19.91 15.55 0.57
N ASP A 93 -19.99 15.67 1.88
CA ASP A 93 -21.12 16.26 2.59
C ASP A 93 -20.71 17.65 3.09
N THR A 94 -21.64 18.59 3.02
CA THR A 94 -21.44 19.95 3.53
C THR A 94 -22.62 20.39 4.37
N VAL A 95 -22.34 21.07 5.48
CA VAL A 95 -23.34 21.65 6.39
C VAL A 95 -22.90 23.03 6.87
N GLU A 96 -23.85 23.84 7.33
CA GLU A 96 -23.60 25.23 7.75
C GLU A 96 -23.33 25.36 9.26
N THR A 97 -23.57 24.31 10.06
CA THR A 97 -23.45 24.41 11.53
C THR A 97 -22.71 23.24 12.19
N GLY A 98 -21.93 23.55 13.23
CA GLY A 98 -21.21 22.54 14.02
C GLY A 98 -22.07 21.42 14.61
N PRO A 99 -23.29 21.66 15.12
CA PRO A 99 -24.16 20.59 15.63
C PRO A 99 -24.58 19.57 14.57
N GLU A 100 -24.76 19.98 13.32
CA GLU A 100 -25.09 19.07 12.22
C GLU A 100 -23.95 18.08 11.93
N VAL A 101 -22.69 18.55 12.05
CA VAL A 101 -21.51 17.67 11.96
C VAL A 101 -21.60 16.52 12.95
N LEU A 102 -21.95 16.81 14.20
CA LEU A 102 -22.07 15.78 15.24
C LEU A 102 -23.20 14.77 14.96
N GLY A 103 -24.28 15.22 14.32
CA GLY A 103 -25.35 14.33 13.87
C GLY A 103 -24.88 13.37 12.78
N LEU A 104 -24.11 13.89 11.82
CA LEU A 104 -23.65 13.15 10.64
C LEU A 104 -22.55 12.15 10.96
N ILE A 105 -21.52 12.52 11.73
CA ILE A 105 -20.40 11.62 12.07
C ILE A 105 -20.83 10.39 12.90
N ARG A 106 -22.02 10.44 13.51
CA ARG A 106 -22.62 9.32 14.26
C ARG A 106 -23.35 8.33 13.36
N ARG A 107 -23.81 8.77 12.19
CA ARG A 107 -24.64 7.99 11.26
C ARG A 107 -23.85 7.50 10.06
N ASN A 108 -22.86 8.29 9.64
CA ASN A 108 -22.08 8.09 8.43
C ASN A 108 -20.58 7.99 8.76
N ASP A 109 -19.84 7.42 7.83
CA ASP A 109 -18.38 7.34 7.91
C ASP A 109 -17.73 8.42 7.04
N TYR A 110 -16.72 9.06 7.61
CA TYR A 110 -15.90 10.08 6.95
C TYR A 110 -14.42 9.80 7.20
N ASP A 111 -13.59 10.14 6.24
CA ASP A 111 -12.14 10.15 6.41
C ASP A 111 -11.66 11.46 7.01
N PHE A 112 -12.27 12.55 6.54
CA PHE A 112 -11.91 13.91 6.91
C PHE A 112 -13.13 14.73 7.32
N VAL A 113 -12.93 15.58 8.33
CA VAL A 113 -13.82 16.69 8.65
C VAL A 113 -13.04 17.99 8.46
N PHE A 114 -13.50 18.85 7.55
CA PHE A 114 -13.03 20.21 7.41
C PHE A 114 -13.97 21.13 8.18
N THR A 115 -13.45 21.95 9.07
CA THR A 115 -14.27 22.88 9.86
C THR A 115 -13.71 24.28 9.78
N ASP A 116 -14.58 25.27 9.55
CA ASP A 116 -14.20 26.65 9.82
C ASP A 116 -13.93 26.85 11.32
N LEU A 117 -12.99 27.73 11.64
CA LEU A 117 -12.61 28.01 13.02
C LEU A 117 -13.66 28.87 13.74
N LYS A 118 -14.28 29.83 13.06
CA LYS A 118 -15.16 30.83 13.65
C LYS A 118 -16.56 30.73 13.07
N MET A 119 -17.37 29.87 13.69
CA MET A 119 -18.77 29.72 13.34
C MET A 119 -19.68 30.13 14.50
N PRO A 120 -20.90 30.65 14.23
CA PRO A 120 -21.89 30.90 15.27
C PRO A 120 -22.32 29.62 16.00
N GLY A 121 -22.48 29.73 17.32
CA GLY A 121 -23.04 28.67 18.15
C GLY A 121 -22.03 27.61 18.58
N MET A 122 -21.39 26.92 17.64
CA MET A 122 -20.37 25.91 17.92
C MET A 122 -19.17 26.13 17.00
N ASP A 123 -18.03 26.46 17.59
CA ASP A 123 -16.83 26.83 16.82
C ASP A 123 -16.00 25.63 16.35
N GLY A 124 -14.99 25.87 15.50
CA GLY A 124 -14.17 24.78 14.95
C GLY A 124 -13.32 24.05 15.99
N VAL A 125 -12.99 24.69 17.11
CA VAL A 125 -12.28 24.05 18.23
C VAL A 125 -13.20 23.08 18.94
N GLU A 126 -14.43 23.49 19.23
CA GLU A 126 -15.47 22.66 19.83
C GLU A 126 -15.83 21.48 18.92
N VAL A 127 -15.95 21.71 17.60
CA VAL A 127 -16.19 20.65 16.61
C VAL A 127 -15.04 19.65 16.64
N THR A 128 -13.80 20.12 16.58
CA THR A 128 -12.61 19.25 16.64
C THR A 128 -12.62 18.38 17.89
N LYS A 129 -12.86 18.97 19.07
CA LYS A 129 -12.88 18.25 20.34
C LYS A 129 -13.99 17.19 20.36
N ALA A 130 -15.18 17.54 19.89
CA ALA A 130 -16.32 16.63 19.87
C ALA A 130 -16.14 15.49 18.86
N VAL A 131 -15.64 15.78 17.65
CA VAL A 131 -15.32 14.77 16.63
C VAL A 131 -14.25 13.82 17.14
N LYS A 132 -13.15 14.32 17.69
CA LYS A 132 -12.07 13.46 18.20
C LYS A 132 -12.47 12.63 19.43
N HIS A 133 -13.44 13.11 20.21
CA HIS A 133 -14.01 12.34 21.30
C HIS A 133 -14.92 11.21 20.81
N LEU A 134 -15.77 11.47 19.81
CA LEU A 134 -16.76 10.50 19.32
C LEU A 134 -16.20 9.52 18.27
N ARG A 135 -15.30 10.02 17.42
CA ARG A 135 -14.75 9.36 16.24
C ARG A 135 -13.26 9.73 16.08
N PRO A 136 -12.38 9.18 16.95
CA PRO A 136 -10.95 9.49 16.90
C PRO A 136 -10.26 9.05 15.59
N ASP A 137 -10.91 8.17 14.84
CA ASP A 137 -10.51 7.68 13.52
C ASP A 137 -10.67 8.73 12.39
N ILE A 138 -11.48 9.77 12.57
CA ILE A 138 -11.70 10.83 11.59
C ILE A 138 -10.61 11.90 11.72
N ASP A 139 -9.99 12.31 10.62
CA ASP A 139 -9.03 13.41 10.63
C ASP A 139 -9.73 14.77 10.52
N VAL A 140 -9.52 15.63 11.52
CA VAL A 140 -10.12 16.96 11.54
C VAL A 140 -9.10 17.97 11.03
N ILE A 141 -9.50 18.77 10.06
CA ILE A 141 -8.71 19.83 9.47
C ILE A 141 -9.44 21.14 9.75
N VAL A 142 -8.75 22.06 10.40
CA VAL A 142 -9.31 23.37 10.70
C VAL A 142 -8.94 24.34 9.60
N ILE A 143 -9.92 25.09 9.11
CA ILE A 143 -9.75 26.11 8.09
C ILE A 143 -10.13 27.47 8.67
N THR A 144 -9.41 28.56 8.37
CA THR A 144 -9.79 29.89 8.89
C THR A 144 -9.24 31.04 8.06
N GLY A 145 -9.99 32.13 7.94
CA GLY A 145 -9.49 33.41 7.43
C GLY A 145 -8.74 34.27 8.45
N TYR A 146 -8.68 33.83 9.71
CA TYR A 146 -7.98 34.50 10.81
C TYR A 146 -6.98 33.54 11.46
N ALA A 147 -5.89 33.24 10.75
CA ALA A 147 -4.85 32.39 11.28
C ALA A 147 -4.12 33.06 12.45
N SER A 148 -4.06 32.39 13.60
CA SER A 148 -3.19 32.80 14.71
C SER A 148 -2.43 31.61 15.26
N ILE A 149 -1.19 31.84 15.71
CA ILE A 149 -0.36 30.79 16.31
C ILE A 149 -1.07 30.18 17.53
N GLU A 150 -1.77 30.99 18.32
CA GLU A 150 -2.48 30.55 19.51
C GLU A 150 -3.59 29.55 19.19
N THR A 151 -4.42 29.84 18.18
CA THR A 151 -5.53 28.96 17.76
C THR A 151 -5.05 27.71 17.04
N ALA A 152 -3.98 27.81 16.25
CA ALA A 152 -3.34 26.64 15.63
C ALA A 152 -2.76 25.68 16.69
N VAL A 153 -2.11 26.21 17.73
CA VAL A 153 -1.59 25.40 18.84
C VAL A 153 -2.72 24.75 19.63
N GLU A 154 -3.83 25.46 19.84
CA GLU A 154 -4.99 24.94 20.57
C GLU A 154 -5.69 23.81 19.81
N THR A 155 -5.95 23.98 18.52
CA THR A 155 -6.61 22.96 17.68
C THR A 155 -5.76 21.68 17.56
N VAL A 156 -4.44 21.82 17.39
CA VAL A 156 -3.52 20.67 17.37
C VAL A 156 -3.49 19.95 18.73
N LYS A 157 -3.56 20.68 19.87
CA LYS A 157 -3.67 20.05 21.19
C LYS A 157 -4.92 19.20 21.35
N PHE A 158 -6.02 19.57 20.68
CA PHE A 158 -7.26 18.80 20.68
C PHE A 158 -7.31 17.69 19.62
N GLY A 159 -6.20 17.49 18.90
CA GLY A 159 -6.03 16.38 17.98
C GLY A 159 -6.37 16.68 16.53
N ALA A 160 -6.54 17.95 16.15
CA ALA A 160 -6.62 18.33 14.74
C ALA A 160 -5.41 17.76 13.98
N ALA A 161 -5.67 17.20 12.80
CA ALA A 161 -4.65 16.61 11.94
C ALA A 161 -3.82 17.69 11.26
N ASP A 162 -4.44 18.81 10.87
CA ASP A 162 -3.75 19.95 10.26
C ASP A 162 -4.59 21.23 10.37
N TYR A 163 -3.99 22.35 9.94
CA TYR A 163 -4.56 23.69 9.99
C TYR A 163 -4.26 24.44 8.68
N VAL A 164 -5.30 25.01 8.04
CA VAL A 164 -5.21 25.67 6.74
C VAL A 164 -5.72 27.11 6.84
N GLU A 165 -4.95 28.05 6.31
CA GLU A 165 -5.34 29.47 6.22
C GLU A 165 -6.13 29.74 4.92
N LYS A 166 -7.23 30.49 5.03
CA LYS A 166 -7.97 31.06 3.91
C LYS A 166 -7.43 32.46 3.61
N PRO A 167 -7.46 32.91 2.33
CA PRO A 167 -7.95 32.20 1.15
C PRO A 167 -6.93 31.20 0.61
N PHE A 168 -7.42 30.13 -0.01
CA PHE A 168 -6.60 29.18 -0.77
C PHE A 168 -7.15 29.03 -2.20
N THR A 169 -6.26 28.65 -3.11
CA THR A 169 -6.59 28.30 -4.50
C THR A 169 -7.11 26.86 -4.62
N GLU A 170 -7.72 26.54 -5.76
CA GLU A 170 -8.14 25.16 -6.08
C GLU A 170 -6.97 24.17 -5.96
N ASP A 171 -5.82 24.52 -6.54
CA ASP A 171 -4.61 23.68 -6.50
C ASP A 171 -4.09 23.48 -5.07
N GLU A 172 -4.13 24.53 -4.23
CA GLU A 172 -3.71 24.44 -2.82
C GLU A 172 -4.63 23.53 -2.01
N LEU A 173 -5.96 23.62 -2.19
CA LEU A 173 -6.91 22.74 -1.50
C LEU A 173 -6.68 21.27 -1.91
N LEU A 174 -6.48 21.02 -3.20
CA LEU A 174 -6.27 19.66 -3.71
C LEU A 174 -4.95 19.06 -3.22
N GLU A 175 -3.86 19.83 -3.26
CA GLU A 175 -2.57 19.36 -2.77
C GLU A 175 -2.61 19.11 -1.26
N PHE A 176 -3.33 19.96 -0.52
CA PHE A 176 -3.55 19.79 0.90
C PHE A 176 -4.33 18.50 1.22
N VAL A 177 -5.49 18.26 0.56
CA VAL A 177 -6.30 17.05 0.77
C VAL A 177 -5.51 15.80 0.41
N LYS A 178 -4.77 15.84 -0.71
CA LYS A 178 -3.92 14.73 -1.16
C LYS A 178 -2.83 14.42 -0.15
N THR A 179 -2.16 15.44 0.37
CA THR A 179 -1.14 15.28 1.42
C THR A 179 -1.74 14.71 2.70
N ALA A 180 -2.92 15.19 3.11
CA ALA A 180 -3.63 14.70 4.28
C ALA A 180 -4.05 13.22 4.10
N LEU A 181 -4.51 12.84 2.90
CA LEU A 181 -4.86 11.46 2.55
C LEU A 181 -3.64 10.53 2.62
N ILE A 182 -2.49 10.94 2.06
CA ILE A 182 -1.25 10.17 2.15
C ILE A 182 -0.84 9.98 3.62
N ARG A 183 -0.82 11.05 4.43
CA ARG A 183 -0.48 10.95 5.86
C ARG A 183 -1.45 10.08 6.64
N ARG A 184 -2.74 10.15 6.32
CA ARG A 184 -3.78 9.29 6.91
C ARG A 184 -3.50 7.83 6.57
N GLN A 185 -3.25 7.52 5.30
CA GLN A 185 -2.88 6.18 4.85
C GLN A 185 -1.63 5.70 5.58
N ASP A 186 -0.55 6.47 5.60
CA ASP A 186 0.68 6.14 6.34
C ASP A 186 0.44 5.89 7.84
N ARG A 187 -0.42 6.68 8.48
CA ARG A 187 -0.74 6.51 9.90
C ARG A 187 -1.58 5.26 10.14
N LEU A 188 -2.58 5.01 9.30
CA LEU A 188 -3.37 3.79 9.34
C LEU A 188 -2.47 2.58 9.07
N GLU A 189 -1.53 2.67 8.12
CA GLU A 189 -0.51 1.68 7.82
C GLU A 189 0.41 1.41 9.01
N LYS A 190 0.89 2.46 9.70
CA LYS A 190 1.71 2.35 10.93
C LYS A 190 0.93 1.77 12.12
N GLN A 191 -0.36 2.13 12.27
CA GLN A 191 -1.24 1.62 13.31
C GLN A 191 -1.67 0.16 13.04
N MET A 192 -1.73 -0.25 11.77
CA MET A 192 -2.07 -1.60 11.32
C MET A 192 -0.95 -2.63 11.46
N ARG A 193 0.12 -2.36 12.25
CA ARG A 193 1.22 -3.26 12.62
C ARG A 193 1.00 -4.70 12.16
N HIS A 194 1.53 -5.03 10.98
CA HIS A 194 1.63 -6.34 10.34
C HIS A 194 0.62 -7.40 10.81
N ASN A 195 -0.62 -7.33 10.30
CA ASN A 195 -1.57 -8.43 10.45
C ASN A 195 -1.07 -9.65 9.68
N ILE A 196 -0.49 -10.63 10.39
CA ILE A 196 -0.22 -11.96 9.83
C ILE A 196 -1.55 -12.69 9.74
N ARG A 197 -2.04 -12.91 8.52
CA ARG A 197 -3.32 -13.56 8.26
C ARG A 197 -3.09 -15.02 7.93
N LEU A 198 -3.69 -15.91 8.72
CA LEU A 198 -3.86 -17.30 8.33
C LEU A 198 -4.93 -17.39 7.23
N ILE A 199 -4.56 -17.83 6.04
CA ILE A 199 -5.46 -17.91 4.88
C ILE A 199 -5.80 -19.37 4.62
N ARG A 200 -7.08 -19.71 4.48
CA ARG A 200 -7.46 -21.06 4.04
C ARG A 200 -7.31 -21.17 2.52
N PRO A 201 -6.88 -22.32 1.99
CA PRO A 201 -6.91 -22.57 0.55
C PRO A 201 -8.22 -22.14 -0.12
N GLY A 202 -8.13 -21.36 -1.19
CA GLY A 202 -9.30 -20.80 -1.91
C GLY A 202 -9.90 -19.49 -1.36
N THR A 203 -9.30 -18.87 -0.33
CA THR A 203 -9.73 -17.54 0.17
C THR A 203 -8.96 -16.43 -0.55
N ARG A 204 -9.62 -15.29 -0.84
CA ARG A 204 -8.98 -14.14 -1.51
C ARG A 204 -7.82 -13.61 -0.66
N GLU A 205 -6.60 -13.68 -1.21
CA GLU A 205 -5.40 -13.15 -0.57
C GLU A 205 -5.45 -11.63 -0.46
N SER A 206 -4.84 -11.09 0.61
CA SER A 206 -4.70 -9.64 0.75
C SER A 206 -3.64 -9.15 -0.22
N THR A 207 -3.98 -8.18 -1.07
CA THR A 207 -3.03 -7.45 -1.93
C THR A 207 -2.26 -6.37 -1.14
N SER A 208 -2.56 -6.18 0.14
CA SER A 208 -1.86 -5.20 0.98
C SER A 208 -0.40 -5.61 1.20
N ARG A 209 0.51 -4.65 1.00
CA ARG A 209 1.94 -4.78 1.34
C ARG A 209 2.19 -5.02 2.83
N TYR A 210 1.20 -4.71 3.68
CA TYR A 210 1.33 -4.72 5.14
C TYR A 210 0.62 -5.90 5.83
N ALA A 211 -0.01 -6.80 5.07
CA ALA A 211 -0.64 -8.00 5.61
C ALA A 211 0.13 -9.24 5.13
N LEU A 212 0.87 -9.91 6.01
CA LEU A 212 1.59 -11.12 5.63
C LEU A 212 0.62 -12.30 5.49
N ASN A 213 0.57 -12.90 4.31
CA ASN A 213 -0.30 -14.01 3.99
C ASN A 213 0.41 -15.33 4.33
N VAL A 214 -0.12 -16.10 5.28
CA VAL A 214 0.40 -17.43 5.64
C VAL A 214 -0.71 -18.44 5.45
N PRO A 215 -0.66 -19.33 4.44
CA PRO A 215 -1.72 -20.29 4.27
C PRO A 215 -1.78 -21.30 5.41
N ALA A 216 -2.99 -21.58 5.90
CA ALA A 216 -3.24 -22.59 6.89
C ALA A 216 -2.90 -23.98 6.30
N GLY A 217 -2.10 -24.76 7.02
CA GLY A 217 -1.67 -26.10 6.59
C GLY A 217 -0.36 -26.13 5.81
N VAL A 218 0.37 -25.01 5.73
CA VAL A 218 1.70 -24.93 5.13
C VAL A 218 2.77 -24.80 6.22
N PHE A 219 3.92 -25.42 6.00
CA PHE A 219 5.10 -25.31 6.85
C PHE A 219 6.01 -24.19 6.37
N VAL A 220 6.58 -23.43 7.29
CA VAL A 220 7.47 -22.30 7.02
C VAL A 220 8.86 -22.62 7.53
N SER A 221 9.84 -22.52 6.65
CA SER A 221 11.25 -22.61 6.97
C SER A 221 11.76 -21.27 7.52
N PRO A 222 12.55 -21.27 8.60
CA PRO A 222 13.27 -20.08 9.05
C PRO A 222 14.24 -19.49 8.00
N GLN A 223 14.48 -20.19 6.89
CA GLN A 223 15.24 -19.69 5.74
C GLN A 223 14.32 -19.14 4.61
N HIS A 224 13.12 -18.69 4.96
CA HIS A 224 12.17 -18.00 4.08
C HIS A 224 11.63 -18.80 2.89
N ALA A 225 11.54 -20.12 3.05
CA ALA A 225 10.83 -21.01 2.13
C ALA A 225 9.56 -21.53 2.79
N TRP A 226 8.49 -21.68 2.03
CA TRP A 226 7.33 -22.43 2.48
C TRP A 226 7.30 -23.83 1.88
N ALA A 227 6.62 -24.75 2.56
CA ALA A 227 6.50 -26.14 2.17
C ALA A 227 5.08 -26.69 2.42
N GLN A 228 4.43 -27.17 1.36
CA GLN A 228 3.12 -27.82 1.42
C GLN A 228 3.26 -29.30 1.09
N ILE A 229 2.80 -30.15 2.00
CA ILE A 229 2.82 -31.60 1.82
C ILE A 229 1.58 -32.00 1.00
N GLU A 230 1.81 -32.68 -0.11
CA GLU A 230 0.76 -33.27 -0.94
C GLU A 230 0.31 -34.64 -0.40
N MET A 231 -0.88 -35.08 -0.81
CA MET A 231 -1.42 -36.40 -0.41
C MET A 231 -0.55 -37.58 -0.87
N ASN A 232 0.23 -37.39 -1.94
CA ASN A 232 1.17 -38.39 -2.45
C ASN A 232 2.51 -38.43 -1.68
N GLY A 233 2.69 -37.57 -0.66
CA GLY A 233 3.92 -37.48 0.14
C GLY A 233 5.02 -36.59 -0.43
N THR A 234 4.83 -36.04 -1.65
CA THR A 234 5.71 -35.01 -2.18
C THR A 234 5.46 -33.67 -1.49
N VAL A 235 6.43 -32.77 -1.56
CA VAL A 235 6.38 -31.46 -0.92
C VAL A 235 6.58 -30.38 -1.97
N ARG A 236 5.58 -29.52 -2.16
CA ARG A 236 5.76 -28.28 -2.93
C ARG A 236 6.50 -27.27 -2.09
N VAL A 237 7.50 -26.63 -2.68
CA VAL A 237 8.30 -25.59 -2.05
C VAL A 237 8.19 -24.30 -2.84
N GLY A 238 8.08 -23.17 -2.15
CA GLY A 238 8.12 -21.86 -2.77
C GLY A 238 8.69 -20.77 -1.86
N LEU A 239 8.76 -19.55 -2.41
CA LEU A 239 9.24 -18.37 -1.69
C LEU A 239 8.17 -17.86 -0.73
N ASP A 240 8.55 -17.53 0.51
CA ASP A 240 7.60 -16.99 1.47
C ASP A 240 7.11 -15.57 1.16
N ASP A 241 5.98 -15.18 1.77
CA ASP A 241 5.34 -13.89 1.49
C ASP A 241 6.15 -12.69 2.00
N LEU A 242 7.05 -12.89 2.96
CA LEU A 242 7.85 -11.82 3.57
C LEU A 242 8.93 -11.38 2.59
N ILE A 243 9.72 -12.33 2.10
CA ILE A 243 10.78 -12.04 1.13
C ILE A 243 10.18 -11.57 -0.20
N ARG A 244 9.09 -12.20 -0.64
CA ARG A 244 8.35 -11.78 -1.84
C ARG A 244 7.93 -10.31 -1.81
N LYS A 245 7.60 -9.77 -0.64
CA LYS A 245 7.20 -8.36 -0.46
C LYS A 245 8.37 -7.41 -0.23
N LEU A 246 9.44 -7.87 0.41
CA LEU A 246 10.64 -7.07 0.62
C LEU A 246 11.37 -6.77 -0.68
N PHE A 247 11.28 -7.65 -1.68
CA PHE A 247 11.92 -7.46 -2.97
C PHE A 247 10.90 -7.33 -4.09
N GLU A 248 10.50 -6.09 -4.40
CA GLU A 248 9.36 -5.78 -5.27
C GLU A 248 9.52 -6.26 -6.73
N LYS A 249 10.75 -6.34 -7.25
CA LYS A 249 11.02 -6.69 -8.65
C LYS A 249 12.08 -7.79 -8.79
N VAL A 250 11.64 -9.01 -9.09
CA VAL A 250 12.52 -10.13 -9.48
C VAL A 250 12.93 -9.95 -10.94
N ASP A 251 14.23 -9.91 -11.22
CA ASP A 251 14.75 -9.80 -12.58
C ASP A 251 14.98 -11.18 -13.23
N HIS A 252 15.30 -12.19 -12.42
CA HIS A 252 15.54 -13.55 -12.90
C HIS A 252 15.31 -14.59 -11.81
N VAL A 253 14.97 -15.81 -12.22
CA VAL A 253 14.74 -16.96 -11.34
C VAL A 253 15.51 -18.16 -11.90
N ASP A 254 16.47 -18.66 -11.12
CA ASP A 254 17.13 -19.93 -11.38
C ASP A 254 16.42 -21.05 -10.61
N LEU A 255 15.77 -21.95 -11.34
CA LEU A 255 15.06 -23.10 -10.79
C LEU A 255 15.93 -24.37 -10.84
N PRO A 256 15.70 -25.34 -9.94
CA PRO A 256 16.43 -26.61 -9.97
C PRO A 256 16.02 -27.48 -11.16
N GLU A 257 16.80 -28.52 -11.46
CA GLU A 257 16.47 -29.48 -12.49
C GLU A 257 15.59 -30.62 -11.95
N THR A 258 14.66 -31.12 -12.76
CA THR A 258 13.89 -32.31 -12.40
C THR A 258 14.81 -33.53 -12.34
N GLY A 259 14.74 -34.31 -11.25
CA GLY A 259 15.62 -35.42 -10.95
C GLY A 259 16.87 -35.04 -10.15
N GLN A 260 17.11 -33.75 -9.90
CA GLN A 260 18.21 -33.29 -9.07
C GLN A 260 18.04 -33.77 -7.62
N LYS A 261 19.12 -34.31 -7.02
CA LYS A 261 19.18 -34.58 -5.58
C LYS A 261 19.60 -33.33 -4.83
N ILE A 262 18.89 -33.01 -3.75
CA ILE A 262 19.15 -31.85 -2.90
C ILE A 262 19.22 -32.28 -1.44
N GLU A 263 20.10 -31.63 -0.68
CA GLU A 263 20.18 -31.79 0.78
C GLU A 263 19.59 -30.56 1.45
N LYS A 264 18.95 -30.76 2.60
CA LYS A 264 18.40 -29.67 3.41
C LYS A 264 19.49 -28.64 3.73
N GLY A 265 19.16 -27.36 3.54
CA GLY A 265 20.07 -26.24 3.75
C GLY A 265 20.94 -25.86 2.56
N ASN A 266 21.01 -26.69 1.51
CA ASN A 266 21.66 -26.30 0.26
C ASN A 266 20.72 -25.43 -0.61
N PRO A 267 21.26 -24.51 -1.43
CA PRO A 267 20.44 -23.67 -2.32
C PRO A 267 19.58 -24.51 -3.25
N LEU A 268 18.26 -24.29 -3.20
CA LEU A 268 17.27 -25.00 -4.02
C LEU A 268 16.92 -24.20 -5.27
N PHE A 269 16.72 -22.90 -5.13
CA PHE A 269 16.50 -21.97 -6.23
C PHE A 269 17.12 -20.61 -5.89
N THR A 270 17.42 -19.81 -6.92
CA THR A 270 18.04 -18.49 -6.77
C THR A 270 17.16 -17.43 -7.43
N LEU A 271 17.05 -16.27 -6.79
CA LEU A 271 16.31 -15.12 -7.28
C LEU A 271 17.28 -13.95 -7.46
N ARG A 272 17.25 -13.29 -8.61
CA ARG A 272 18.07 -12.11 -8.89
C ARG A 272 17.26 -10.83 -8.73
N TYR A 273 17.83 -9.88 -7.99
CA TYR A 273 17.26 -8.57 -7.70
C TYR A 273 18.33 -7.50 -7.91
N GLY A 274 18.33 -6.84 -9.07
CA GLY A 274 19.42 -5.96 -9.48
C GLY A 274 20.76 -6.69 -9.44
N SER A 275 21.68 -6.24 -8.59
CA SER A 275 23.02 -6.81 -8.38
C SER A 275 23.09 -7.86 -7.26
N TRP A 276 21.96 -8.34 -6.76
CA TRP A 276 21.88 -9.26 -5.62
C TRP A 276 21.30 -10.61 -6.02
N LEU A 277 21.87 -11.67 -5.44
CA LEU A 277 21.42 -13.04 -5.58
C LEU A 277 20.88 -13.53 -4.23
N LEU A 278 19.60 -13.85 -4.20
CA LEU A 278 18.95 -14.48 -3.07
C LEU A 278 18.89 -15.99 -3.30
N LYS A 279 19.70 -16.74 -2.56
CA LYS A 279 19.79 -18.20 -2.65
C LYS A 279 18.91 -18.80 -1.56
N VAL A 280 17.76 -19.34 -1.95
CA VAL A 280 16.80 -19.91 -0.99
C VAL A 280 17.15 -21.38 -0.73
N PRO A 281 17.48 -21.75 0.53
CA PRO A 281 17.83 -23.12 0.87
C PRO A 281 16.65 -24.09 0.82
N SER A 282 16.93 -25.35 0.51
CA SER A 282 15.93 -26.41 0.58
C SER A 282 15.50 -26.67 2.03
N PRO A 283 14.20 -26.69 2.34
CA PRO A 283 13.71 -27.09 3.66
C PRO A 283 13.84 -28.60 3.92
N PHE A 284 13.97 -29.40 2.85
CA PHE A 284 14.05 -30.86 2.91
C PHE A 284 15.19 -31.42 2.06
N SER A 285 15.74 -32.54 2.51
CA SER A 285 16.58 -33.39 1.67
C SER A 285 15.70 -34.28 0.79
N GLY A 286 16.05 -34.49 -0.47
CA GLY A 286 15.20 -35.26 -1.38
C GLY A 286 15.60 -35.18 -2.84
N THR A 287 14.66 -35.56 -3.72
CA THR A 287 14.81 -35.46 -5.18
C THR A 287 13.76 -34.52 -5.74
N VAL A 288 14.15 -33.58 -6.60
CA VAL A 288 13.22 -32.68 -7.27
C VAL A 288 12.38 -33.45 -8.28
N THR A 289 11.06 -33.38 -8.18
CA THR A 289 10.12 -34.14 -9.02
C THR A 289 9.40 -33.28 -10.04
N SER A 290 9.25 -31.98 -9.77
CA SER A 290 8.54 -31.05 -10.63
C SER A 290 9.06 -29.63 -10.43
N VAL A 291 8.92 -28.79 -11.44
CA VAL A 291 9.41 -27.40 -11.44
C VAL A 291 8.38 -26.53 -12.12
N ASN A 292 8.12 -25.35 -11.57
CA ASN A 292 7.21 -24.37 -12.17
C ASN A 292 7.97 -23.46 -13.13
N THR A 293 8.12 -23.91 -14.37
CA THR A 293 8.92 -23.21 -15.39
C THR A 293 8.41 -21.82 -15.75
N GLU A 294 7.13 -21.52 -15.46
CA GLU A 294 6.55 -20.20 -15.72
C GLU A 294 7.32 -19.07 -15.03
N HIS A 295 7.95 -19.31 -13.88
CA HIS A 295 8.71 -18.29 -13.16
C HIS A 295 10.07 -17.97 -13.78
N ALA A 296 10.62 -18.86 -14.61
CA ALA A 296 11.84 -18.58 -15.37
C ALA A 296 11.54 -17.60 -16.53
N ASP A 297 10.38 -17.76 -17.17
CA ASP A 297 9.94 -16.92 -18.30
C ASP A 297 9.24 -15.64 -17.85
N HIS A 298 8.53 -15.69 -16.71
CA HIS A 298 7.73 -14.62 -16.13
C HIS A 298 8.07 -14.40 -14.64
N PRO A 299 9.29 -13.91 -14.32
CA PRO A 299 9.72 -13.67 -12.95
C PRO A 299 8.83 -12.65 -12.22
N GLU A 300 8.22 -11.71 -12.95
CA GLU A 300 7.30 -10.70 -12.42
C GLU A 300 6.03 -11.30 -11.79
N TRP A 301 5.66 -12.54 -12.16
CA TRP A 301 4.49 -13.21 -11.61
C TRP A 301 4.62 -13.55 -10.13
N LEU A 302 5.83 -13.66 -9.60
CA LEU A 302 6.07 -13.90 -8.17
C LEU A 302 5.50 -12.76 -7.30
N SER A 303 5.43 -11.53 -7.81
CA SER A 303 4.91 -10.39 -7.05
C SER A 303 3.37 -10.33 -7.04
N ILE A 304 2.70 -11.00 -7.99
CA ILE A 304 1.24 -10.86 -8.22
C ILE A 304 0.44 -12.16 -8.07
N LYS A 305 1.07 -13.34 -8.18
CA LYS A 305 0.37 -14.62 -8.08
C LYS A 305 0.11 -15.02 -6.63
N PRO A 306 -1.08 -15.58 -6.35
CA PRO A 306 -1.40 -16.20 -5.07
C PRO A 306 -0.34 -17.22 -4.64
N PHE A 307 -0.12 -17.35 -3.34
CA PHE A 307 0.88 -18.23 -2.73
C PHE A 307 0.82 -19.67 -3.27
N GLU A 308 -0.37 -20.24 -3.43
CA GLU A 308 -0.57 -21.60 -3.96
C GLU A 308 -0.15 -21.76 -5.43
N LEU A 309 -0.19 -20.67 -6.19
CA LEU A 309 0.19 -20.61 -7.61
C LEU A 309 1.63 -20.15 -7.83
N SER A 310 2.32 -19.75 -6.76
CA SER A 310 3.71 -19.26 -6.74
C SER A 310 4.69 -20.31 -6.19
N TRP A 311 4.37 -21.59 -6.33
CA TRP A 311 5.30 -22.67 -6.00
C TRP A 311 6.45 -22.73 -7.03
N MET A 312 7.65 -23.10 -6.56
CA MET A 312 8.87 -23.10 -7.38
C MET A 312 9.21 -24.49 -7.88
N CYS A 313 9.17 -25.48 -6.99
CA CYS A 313 9.42 -26.88 -7.33
C CYS A 313 8.73 -27.85 -6.35
N GLY A 314 8.60 -29.11 -6.76
CA GLY A 314 8.20 -30.22 -5.91
C GLY A 314 9.41 -31.08 -5.55
N ILE A 315 9.46 -31.55 -4.31
CA ILE A 315 10.50 -32.43 -3.78
C ILE A 315 9.85 -33.71 -3.28
N GLU A 316 10.39 -34.87 -3.65
CA GLU A 316 10.16 -36.13 -2.95
C GLU A 316 11.18 -36.24 -1.80
N PRO A 317 10.74 -36.05 -0.54
CA PRO A 317 11.64 -35.96 0.60
C PRO A 317 12.22 -37.33 0.97
N SER A 318 13.51 -37.38 1.28
CA SER A 318 14.18 -38.60 1.75
C SER A 318 13.98 -38.87 3.25
N ASN A 319 13.72 -37.83 4.04
CA ASN A 319 13.48 -37.93 5.49
C ASN A 319 12.45 -36.89 5.98
N LEU A 320 11.23 -36.95 5.44
CA LEU A 320 10.17 -35.99 5.78
C LEU A 320 9.92 -35.90 7.29
N ALA A 321 9.73 -37.04 7.96
CA ALA A 321 9.36 -37.09 9.38
C ALA A 321 10.45 -36.54 10.31
N GLY A 322 11.73 -36.77 10.00
CA GLY A 322 12.85 -36.26 10.79
C GLY A 322 13.13 -34.78 10.58
N GLU A 323 12.80 -34.24 9.39
CA GLU A 323 13.10 -32.84 9.05
C GLU A 323 11.95 -31.88 9.34
N LEU A 324 10.71 -32.38 9.39
CA LEU A 324 9.49 -31.61 9.68
C LEU A 324 9.54 -30.79 10.98
N PRO A 325 10.04 -31.33 12.12
CA PRO A 325 10.05 -30.60 13.39
C PRO A 325 10.89 -29.31 13.38
N GLY A 326 11.78 -29.14 12.38
CA GLY A 326 12.56 -27.92 12.20
C GLY A 326 11.79 -26.77 11.56
N LEU A 327 10.57 -27.01 11.05
CA LEU A 327 9.74 -26.01 10.38
C LEU A 327 8.68 -25.45 11.35
N LYS A 328 8.10 -24.30 10.98
CA LYS A 328 7.05 -23.60 11.73
C LYS A 328 5.69 -23.81 11.07
N ILE A 329 4.63 -23.94 11.86
CA ILE A 329 3.26 -24.08 11.34
C ILE A 329 2.26 -23.44 12.30
N GLY A 330 1.15 -22.91 11.76
CA GLY A 330 0.09 -22.33 12.56
C GLY A 330 0.56 -21.14 13.40
N ARG A 331 0.39 -21.22 14.72
CA ARG A 331 0.80 -20.14 15.63
C ARG A 331 2.31 -19.92 15.62
N ASP A 332 3.10 -20.98 15.55
CA ASP A 332 4.56 -20.89 15.56
C ASP A 332 5.10 -20.15 14.32
N SER A 333 4.44 -20.29 13.17
CA SER A 333 4.80 -19.50 11.98
C SER A 333 4.45 -18.03 12.14
N ILE A 334 3.32 -17.71 12.80
CA ILE A 334 2.94 -16.32 13.09
C ILE A 334 3.97 -15.67 14.01
N ASP A 335 4.28 -16.31 15.14
CA ASP A 335 5.21 -15.77 16.12
C ASP A 335 6.61 -15.61 15.53
N TRP A 336 7.04 -16.55 14.67
CA TRP A 336 8.29 -16.42 13.93
C TRP A 336 8.29 -15.21 12.99
N TYR A 337 7.28 -15.06 12.13
CA TYR A 337 7.19 -13.91 11.23
C TYR A 337 7.13 -12.57 11.98
N GLN A 338 6.44 -12.54 13.11
CA GLN A 338 6.38 -11.35 13.95
C GLN A 338 7.77 -11.00 14.50
N SER A 339 8.54 -12.00 14.94
CA SER A 339 9.93 -11.82 15.36
C SER A 339 10.87 -11.37 14.24
N GLU A 340 10.65 -11.84 13.00
CA GLU A 340 11.41 -11.42 11.82
C GLU A 340 11.12 -9.97 11.45
N ILE A 341 9.85 -9.57 11.47
CA ILE A 341 9.43 -8.19 11.23
C ILE A 341 10.00 -7.26 12.30
N ASP A 342 9.97 -7.67 13.57
CA ASP A 342 10.60 -6.91 14.66
C ASP A 342 12.12 -6.84 14.50
N ARG A 343 12.79 -7.88 13.95
CA ARG A 343 14.21 -7.82 13.59
C ARG A 343 14.47 -6.80 12.48
N PHE A 344 13.69 -6.83 11.41
CA PHE A 344 13.80 -5.88 10.30
C PHE A 344 13.64 -4.42 10.78
N ASN A 345 12.63 -4.16 11.61
CA ASN A 345 12.36 -2.83 12.16
C ASN A 345 13.49 -2.33 13.08
N ARG A 346 14.09 -3.23 13.88
CA ARG A 346 15.24 -2.89 14.73
C ARG A 346 16.45 -2.50 13.88
N LEU A 347 16.79 -3.31 12.88
CA LEU A 347 17.89 -2.99 11.94
C LEU A 347 17.63 -1.65 11.24
N SER A 348 16.40 -1.42 10.76
CA SER A 348 16.02 -0.14 10.14
C SER A 348 16.24 1.05 11.08
N SER A 349 15.92 0.89 12.37
CA SER A 349 16.08 1.94 13.38
C SER A 349 17.55 2.18 13.76
N GLU A 350 18.38 1.13 13.81
CA GLU A 350 19.82 1.23 14.08
C GLU A 350 20.54 1.99 12.96
N TYR A 351 20.23 1.67 11.70
CA TYR A 351 20.78 2.40 10.54
C TYR A 351 20.32 3.86 10.47
N ALA A 352 19.08 4.16 10.89
CA ALA A 352 18.59 5.53 10.98
C ALA A 352 19.32 6.37 12.06
N GLN A 353 19.92 5.74 13.08
CA GLN A 353 20.66 6.40 14.15
C GLN A 353 22.16 6.59 13.83
N ASP A 354 22.76 5.71 13.02
CA ASP A 354 24.17 5.76 12.61
C ASP A 354 24.45 6.70 11.40
N GLY A 355 23.40 7.25 10.77
CA GLY A 355 23.47 8.09 9.58
C GLY A 355 24.19 9.44 9.77
N THR A 356 25.43 9.51 9.30
CA THR A 356 26.19 10.74 9.03
C THR A 356 25.43 11.57 7.98
N ARG A 357 24.86 12.73 8.35
CA ARG A 357 24.17 13.62 7.39
C ARG A 357 25.15 14.11 6.31
N PRO A 358 24.95 13.80 5.01
CA PRO A 358 25.61 14.57 3.95
C PRO A 358 24.94 15.95 3.85
N GLY A 359 25.69 16.95 3.41
CA GLY A 359 25.21 18.32 3.22
C GLY A 359 24.01 18.43 2.24
N PRO A 360 23.37 19.61 2.17
CA PRO A 360 22.00 19.82 1.70
C PRO A 360 21.75 19.63 0.19
N GLU A 361 22.61 18.97 -0.56
CA GLU A 361 22.53 18.96 -2.03
C GLU A 361 21.97 17.67 -2.67
N GLN A 362 21.79 16.54 -1.96
CA GLN A 362 21.26 15.31 -2.58
C GLN A 362 20.41 14.43 -1.62
N PRO A 363 19.11 14.73 -1.41
CA PRO A 363 18.22 13.95 -0.54
C PRO A 363 17.80 12.59 -1.11
N GLU A 364 17.69 12.46 -2.44
CA GLU A 364 17.12 11.27 -3.09
C GLU A 364 18.07 10.06 -3.17
N GLN A 365 19.39 10.27 -3.05
CA GLN A 365 20.38 9.18 -3.13
C GLN A 365 20.73 8.55 -1.77
N ALA A 366 20.53 9.28 -0.66
CA ALA A 366 20.86 8.80 0.68
C ALA A 366 19.85 7.78 1.22
N GLY A 367 18.54 7.99 0.98
CA GLY A 367 17.48 7.08 1.45
C GLY A 367 17.60 5.67 0.84
N ASN A 368 17.95 5.59 -0.44
CA ASN A 368 18.04 4.31 -1.16
C ASN A 368 19.25 3.47 -0.73
N ALA A 369 20.35 4.10 -0.28
CA ALA A 369 21.56 3.39 0.14
C ALA A 369 21.45 2.79 1.55
N ASP A 370 20.78 3.47 2.47
CA ASP A 370 20.56 2.95 3.83
C ASP A 370 19.46 1.89 3.86
N GLU A 371 18.39 2.04 3.05
CA GLU A 371 17.39 0.98 2.83
C GLU A 371 18.02 -0.29 2.23
N LEU A 372 18.93 -0.15 1.26
CA LEU A 372 19.66 -1.29 0.69
C LEU A 372 20.51 -2.01 1.75
N LYS A 373 21.21 -1.26 2.63
CA LYS A 373 22.03 -1.86 3.69
C LYS A 373 21.19 -2.62 4.70
N VAL A 374 20.06 -2.05 5.11
CA VAL A 374 19.10 -2.72 6.00
C VAL A 374 18.59 -4.02 5.37
N LEU A 375 18.22 -4.00 4.09
CA LEU A 375 17.80 -5.20 3.35
C LEU A 375 18.92 -6.25 3.26
N VAL A 376 20.14 -5.82 2.97
CA VAL A 376 21.31 -6.70 2.84
C VAL A 376 21.67 -7.34 4.17
N ASP A 377 21.66 -6.59 5.28
CA ASP A 377 21.95 -7.14 6.60
C ASP A 377 20.79 -8.00 7.13
N PHE A 378 19.54 -7.64 6.85
CA PHE A 378 18.38 -8.45 7.20
C PHE A 378 18.40 -9.80 6.47
N ALA A 379 18.72 -9.81 5.18
CA ALA A 379 18.71 -10.99 4.32
C ALA A 379 20.07 -11.70 4.23
N LYS A 380 21.10 -11.23 4.94
CA LYS A 380 22.49 -11.74 4.90
C LYS A 380 22.67 -13.26 4.94
N PRO A 381 21.85 -14.06 5.65
CA PRO A 381 21.96 -15.52 5.61
C PRO A 381 21.65 -16.14 4.23
N VAL A 382 20.87 -15.45 3.41
CA VAL A 382 20.33 -15.92 2.12
C VAL A 382 20.69 -15.02 0.93
N LEU A 383 21.13 -13.79 1.17
CA LEU A 383 21.48 -12.79 0.15
C LEU A 383 23.00 -12.68 -0.04
N GLN A 384 23.45 -12.73 -1.28
CA GLN A 384 24.86 -12.61 -1.68
C GLN A 384 25.00 -11.58 -2.82
N PRO A 385 26.08 -10.79 -2.86
CA PRO A 385 26.36 -9.93 -4.01
C PRO A 385 26.68 -10.80 -5.24
N GLU A 386 26.18 -10.41 -6.41
CA GLU A 386 26.59 -10.99 -7.69
C GLU A 386 28.08 -10.65 -7.90
N ARG A 387 28.98 -11.63 -7.85
CA ARG A 387 30.40 -11.37 -8.09
C ARG A 387 30.58 -10.93 -9.54
N SER A 388 31.15 -9.74 -9.74
CA SER A 388 31.65 -9.33 -11.06
C SER A 388 32.91 -10.15 -11.36
N ASP A 389 32.79 -11.16 -12.21
CA ASP A 389 33.95 -11.80 -12.85
C ASP A 389 34.54 -10.90 -13.95
#